data_AF-A0A367RWU3-F1
#
_entry.id   AF-A0A367RWU3-F1
#
_cell.length_a   1.000
_cell.length_b   1.000
_cell.length_c   1.000
_cell.angle_alpha   90.00
_cell.angle_beta   90.00
_cell.angle_gamma   90.00
#
_symmetry.space_group_name_H-M   'P 1'
#
loop_
_entity.id
_entity.type
_entity.pdbx_description
1 polymer ?
#
loop_
_entity_poly.entity_id
_entity_poly.type
_entity_poly.pdbx_seq_one_letter_code
_entity_poly.pdbx_strand_id
1 'polypeptide(L)'
;MSDSQTVSAAVAKLYNTYPFPPDPLLDEPPPGYNWRWNWLSAYSFCTGQKPQRQDIRILDAGCGTGVGTEYLVHLNPQANVVGIDLSPGALAMAKERCQRSGANRVEFHNLSLFDVEQLPGEFDLINCVGVLHHTHDPIRGIQALAKKLAPGGFFHIFVYGELGRWEIQLMQKAIALLQGDKRGDYRDGVQVGRQIFASLPENNRIVKYEKQRWSMENHMDEHFADMYVHPQEIDYNIETLFELIDASGLEFIGFSNPGFWQLERLLDKAPELIERSQGLSDRQRYRLIELLDPEVTHYEFFLGRPPAIKTDWSEDKALLAAIPERNPCMDGWPSRGIFNQDYQIVNLSQEEFEFLQACDAKSTVAEILASVQIELKVVRTLFKQRLILLTPG
;
A
#
# COMPACT_ATOMS: atom_id res chain seq x y z
N MET A 1 -27.26 -14.75 -7.32
CA MET A 1 -26.22 -15.23 -8.25
C MET A 1 -26.14 -14.40 -9.54
N SER A 2 -27.21 -13.70 -9.98
CA SER A 2 -27.17 -12.85 -11.19
C SER A 2 -26.51 -11.48 -11.01
N ASP A 3 -26.27 -11.02 -9.77
CA ASP A 3 -25.77 -9.68 -9.48
C ASP A 3 -24.23 -9.57 -9.53
N SER A 4 -23.54 -10.63 -9.07
CA SER A 4 -22.08 -10.67 -8.98
C SER A 4 -21.37 -10.64 -10.35
N GLN A 5 -21.87 -11.42 -11.31
CA GLN A 5 -21.32 -11.47 -12.67
C GLN A 5 -21.52 -10.14 -13.41
N THR A 6 -22.64 -9.46 -13.18
CA THR A 6 -22.93 -8.16 -13.78
C THR A 6 -21.95 -7.10 -13.28
N VAL A 7 -21.68 -7.05 -11.96
CA VAL A 7 -20.70 -6.09 -11.40
C VAL A 7 -19.29 -6.36 -11.94
N SER A 8 -18.82 -7.61 -11.90
CA SER A 8 -17.48 -7.95 -12.43
C SER A 8 -17.34 -7.63 -13.91
N ALA A 9 -18.39 -7.86 -14.72
CA ALA A 9 -18.40 -7.49 -16.13
C ALA A 9 -18.38 -5.97 -16.34
N ALA A 10 -19.09 -5.20 -15.52
CA ALA A 10 -19.08 -3.74 -15.56
C ALA A 10 -17.69 -3.18 -15.23
N VAL A 11 -17.06 -3.66 -14.16
CA VAL A 11 -15.69 -3.27 -13.75
C VAL A 11 -14.68 -3.64 -14.84
N ALA A 12 -14.74 -4.87 -15.37
CA ALA A 12 -13.87 -5.26 -16.49
C ALA A 12 -14.09 -4.38 -17.73
N LYS A 13 -15.34 -3.99 -18.04
CA LYS A 13 -15.65 -3.07 -19.15
C LYS A 13 -15.03 -1.69 -18.92
N LEU A 14 -15.00 -1.18 -17.68
CA LEU A 14 -14.35 0.09 -17.36
C LEU A 14 -12.86 0.01 -17.69
N TYR A 15 -12.15 -0.97 -17.13
CA TYR A 15 -10.70 -1.09 -17.33
C TYR A 15 -10.29 -1.54 -18.73
N ASN A 16 -11.18 -2.15 -19.51
CA ASN A 16 -10.96 -2.35 -20.94
C ASN A 16 -11.17 -1.05 -21.76
N THR A 17 -11.99 -0.11 -21.26
CA THR A 17 -12.22 1.20 -21.89
C THR A 17 -11.12 2.19 -21.53
N TYR A 18 -10.70 2.17 -20.26
CA TYR A 18 -9.70 3.03 -19.64
C TYR A 18 -8.75 2.16 -18.81
N PRO A 19 -7.68 1.61 -19.41
CA PRO A 19 -6.72 0.78 -18.69
C PRO A 19 -6.05 1.54 -17.54
N PHE A 20 -5.92 0.91 -16.38
CA PHE A 20 -5.47 1.54 -15.16
C PHE A 20 -4.49 0.65 -14.35
N PRO A 21 -3.46 1.22 -13.69
CA PRO A 21 -3.01 2.62 -13.78
C PRO A 21 -2.51 3.03 -15.18
N PRO A 22 -2.59 4.31 -15.59
CA PRO A 22 -2.29 4.75 -16.95
C PRO A 22 -0.82 5.13 -17.16
N ASP A 23 0.07 4.75 -16.25
CA ASP A 23 1.50 5.04 -16.34
C ASP A 23 2.09 4.60 -17.69
N PRO A 24 3.01 5.38 -18.27
CA PRO A 24 3.63 5.03 -19.55
C PRO A 24 4.43 3.73 -19.45
N LEU A 25 4.55 3.02 -20.57
CA LEU A 25 5.48 1.88 -20.68
C LEU A 25 6.91 2.41 -20.79
N LEU A 26 7.83 1.83 -20.02
CA LEU A 26 9.25 2.18 -20.00
C LEU A 26 10.10 0.98 -20.41
N ASP A 27 11.24 1.24 -21.05
CA ASP A 27 12.23 0.21 -21.44
C ASP A 27 13.35 0.06 -20.38
N GLU A 28 13.10 0.54 -19.16
CA GLU A 28 14.00 0.50 -18.01
C GLU A 28 13.24 0.16 -16.72
N PRO A 29 13.91 -0.32 -15.66
CA PRO A 29 13.27 -0.53 -14.36
C PRO A 29 12.59 0.73 -13.85
N PRO A 30 11.47 0.60 -13.13
CA PRO A 30 10.71 1.75 -12.68
C PRO A 30 11.53 2.52 -11.63
N PRO A 31 11.42 3.86 -11.59
CA PRO A 31 12.26 4.68 -10.73
C PRO A 31 11.88 4.51 -9.26
N GLY A 32 12.87 4.60 -8.38
CA GLY A 32 12.63 4.60 -6.93
C GLY A 32 12.14 3.26 -6.38
N TYR A 33 11.34 3.31 -5.32
CA TYR A 33 10.83 2.16 -4.60
C TYR A 33 9.50 2.47 -3.93
N ASN A 34 8.74 1.43 -3.62
CA ASN A 34 7.74 1.46 -2.56
C ASN A 34 8.13 0.39 -1.55
N TRP A 35 8.42 0.77 -0.31
CA TRP A 35 8.91 -0.17 0.69
C TRP A 35 7.90 -1.27 1.02
N ARG A 36 6.61 -1.02 0.81
CA ARG A 36 5.53 -2.01 0.98
C ARG A 36 5.61 -3.13 -0.05
N TRP A 37 6.25 -2.85 -1.19
CA TRP A 37 6.49 -3.80 -2.28
C TRP A 37 7.88 -4.43 -2.22
N ASN A 38 8.73 -4.03 -1.27
CA ASN A 38 10.00 -4.68 -0.99
C ASN A 38 9.86 -5.66 0.19
N TRP A 39 10.09 -6.95 -0.04
CA TRP A 39 9.91 -7.99 0.97
C TRP A 39 10.74 -7.75 2.24
N LEU A 40 11.99 -7.28 2.10
CA LEU A 40 12.86 -7.05 3.26
C LEU A 40 12.30 -5.94 4.15
N SER A 41 11.92 -4.82 3.54
CA SER A 41 11.39 -3.66 4.25
C SER A 41 9.98 -3.92 4.80
N ALA A 42 9.09 -4.52 4.02
CA ALA A 42 7.74 -4.89 4.45
C ALA A 42 7.75 -5.93 5.58
N TYR A 43 8.59 -6.97 5.48
CA TYR A 43 8.73 -7.97 6.54
C TYR A 43 9.30 -7.36 7.82
N SER A 44 10.29 -6.47 7.71
CA SER A 44 10.85 -5.73 8.86
C SER A 44 9.85 -4.75 9.48
N PHE A 45 8.99 -4.14 8.68
CA PHE A 45 7.86 -3.36 9.20
C PHE A 45 6.94 -4.25 10.03
N CYS A 46 6.58 -5.43 9.52
CA CYS A 46 5.62 -6.31 10.17
C CYS A 46 6.17 -7.07 11.39
N THR A 47 7.47 -7.39 11.40
CA THR A 47 8.09 -8.27 12.40
C THR A 47 9.16 -7.60 13.25
N GLY A 48 9.67 -6.43 12.84
CA GLY A 48 10.81 -5.77 13.47
C GLY A 48 12.17 -6.34 13.06
N GLN A 49 12.25 -7.35 12.20
CA GLN A 49 13.51 -7.98 11.80
C GLN A 49 13.58 -8.25 10.30
N LYS A 50 14.78 -8.51 9.77
CA LYS A 50 14.97 -8.97 8.39
C LYS A 50 14.44 -10.41 8.23
N PRO A 51 13.82 -10.76 7.10
CA PRO A 51 13.42 -12.15 6.84
C PRO A 51 14.64 -13.05 6.63
N GLN A 52 14.54 -14.31 7.06
CA GLN A 52 15.60 -15.32 6.87
C GLN A 52 15.73 -15.77 5.40
N ARG A 53 14.65 -15.67 4.62
CA ARG A 53 14.60 -16.10 3.22
C ARG A 53 14.06 -15.00 2.31
N GLN A 54 14.50 -15.02 1.05
CA GLN A 54 14.14 -14.05 0.01
C GLN A 54 13.61 -14.72 -1.26
N ASP A 55 13.81 -16.03 -1.41
CA ASP A 55 13.17 -16.90 -2.39
C ASP A 55 11.71 -17.14 -1.98
N ILE A 56 10.91 -16.10 -2.15
CA ILE A 56 9.51 -16.08 -1.73
C ILE A 56 8.57 -16.10 -2.93
N ARG A 57 7.29 -16.38 -2.65
CA ARG A 57 6.20 -16.25 -3.63
C ARG A 57 5.37 -15.02 -3.31
N ILE A 58 5.17 -14.17 -4.30
CA ILE A 58 4.36 -12.96 -4.20
C ILE A 58 3.14 -13.09 -5.11
N LEU A 59 1.96 -12.80 -4.59
CA LEU A 59 0.74 -12.63 -5.40
C LEU A 59 0.41 -11.14 -5.50
N ASP A 60 0.31 -10.62 -6.72
CA ASP A 60 -0.27 -9.31 -7.01
C ASP A 60 -1.73 -9.51 -7.45
N ALA A 61 -2.66 -9.33 -6.51
CA ALA A 61 -4.07 -9.64 -6.66
C ALA A 61 -4.86 -8.43 -7.18
N GLY A 62 -5.19 -8.44 -8.47
CA GLY A 62 -5.73 -7.30 -9.23
C GLY A 62 -4.61 -6.41 -9.73
N CYS A 63 -3.72 -6.99 -10.54
CA CYS A 63 -2.48 -6.34 -10.96
C CYS A 63 -2.65 -5.21 -11.97
N GLY A 64 -3.85 -5.03 -12.54
CA GLY A 64 -4.15 -3.97 -13.52
C GLY A 64 -3.19 -4.00 -14.70
N THR A 65 -2.67 -2.83 -15.09
CA THR A 65 -1.68 -2.66 -16.16
C THR A 65 -0.23 -3.00 -15.72
N GLY A 66 -0.06 -3.61 -14.55
CA GLY A 66 1.21 -4.16 -14.08
C GLY A 66 2.18 -3.17 -13.44
N VAL A 67 1.76 -1.94 -13.14
CA VAL A 67 2.62 -0.92 -12.51
C VAL A 67 3.19 -1.44 -11.19
N GLY A 68 2.33 -1.88 -10.26
CA GLY A 68 2.78 -2.48 -9.00
C GLY A 68 3.59 -3.78 -9.22
N THR A 69 3.15 -4.62 -10.17
CA THR A 69 3.81 -5.89 -10.48
C THR A 69 5.26 -5.72 -10.91
N GLU A 70 5.53 -4.73 -11.76
CA GLU A 70 6.87 -4.41 -12.24
C GLU A 70 7.82 -4.05 -11.08
N TYR A 71 7.37 -3.19 -10.15
CA TYR A 71 8.11 -2.91 -8.93
C TYR A 71 8.31 -4.16 -8.07
N LEU A 72 7.27 -4.98 -7.87
CA LEU A 72 7.38 -6.21 -7.08
C LEU A 72 8.46 -7.15 -7.64
N VAL A 73 8.61 -7.25 -8.96
CA VAL A 73 9.64 -8.10 -9.58
C VAL A 73 11.05 -7.51 -9.42
N HIS A 74 11.21 -6.20 -9.63
CA HIS A 74 12.52 -5.54 -9.56
C HIS A 74 13.03 -5.39 -8.13
N LEU A 75 12.16 -5.06 -7.18
CA LEU A 75 12.52 -4.89 -5.77
C LEU A 75 12.79 -6.22 -5.05
N ASN A 76 12.34 -7.36 -5.61
CA ASN A 76 12.49 -8.69 -5.03
C ASN A 76 13.15 -9.66 -6.02
N PRO A 77 14.47 -9.54 -6.28
CA PRO A 77 15.15 -10.28 -7.34
C PRO A 77 15.15 -11.80 -7.17
N GLN A 78 14.93 -12.29 -5.95
CA GLN A 78 14.85 -13.73 -5.63
C GLN A 78 13.41 -14.25 -5.60
N ALA A 79 12.40 -13.38 -5.66
CA ALA A 79 11.01 -13.77 -5.57
C ALA A 79 10.46 -14.26 -6.92
N ASN A 80 9.46 -15.15 -6.83
CA ASN A 80 8.58 -15.49 -7.94
C ASN A 80 7.27 -14.73 -7.78
N VAL A 81 6.90 -13.93 -8.78
CA VAL A 81 5.69 -13.11 -8.74
C VAL A 81 4.59 -13.76 -9.58
N VAL A 82 3.36 -13.74 -9.08
CA VAL A 82 2.16 -14.12 -9.82
C VAL A 82 1.23 -12.91 -9.84
N GLY A 83 0.87 -12.42 -11.02
CA GLY A 83 -0.12 -11.36 -11.20
C GLY A 83 -1.46 -11.94 -11.67
N ILE A 84 -2.56 -11.53 -11.05
CA ILE A 84 -3.91 -11.88 -11.52
C ILE A 84 -4.74 -10.64 -11.79
N ASP A 85 -5.54 -10.66 -12.85
CA ASP A 85 -6.54 -9.62 -13.12
C ASP A 85 -7.71 -10.16 -13.94
N LEU A 86 -8.89 -9.54 -13.80
CA LEU A 86 -10.09 -9.89 -14.57
C LEU A 86 -10.06 -9.33 -16.00
N SER A 87 -9.34 -8.24 -16.24
CA SER A 87 -9.28 -7.54 -17.53
C SER A 87 -8.20 -8.11 -18.44
N PRO A 88 -8.56 -8.75 -19.58
CA PRO A 88 -7.57 -9.24 -20.53
C PRO A 88 -6.75 -8.11 -21.16
N GLY A 89 -7.36 -6.93 -21.36
CA GLY A 89 -6.67 -5.75 -21.90
C GLY A 89 -5.61 -5.21 -20.94
N ALA A 90 -5.93 -5.10 -19.64
CA ALA A 90 -4.97 -4.67 -18.63
C ALA A 90 -3.80 -5.67 -18.51
N LEU A 91 -4.09 -6.98 -18.54
CA LEU A 91 -3.05 -8.01 -18.51
C LEU A 91 -2.13 -8.00 -19.73
N ALA A 92 -2.65 -7.67 -20.91
CA ALA A 92 -1.80 -7.51 -22.09
C ALA A 92 -0.78 -6.38 -21.88
N MET A 93 -1.22 -5.25 -21.31
CA MET A 93 -0.33 -4.14 -20.95
C MET A 93 0.64 -4.50 -19.83
N ALA A 94 0.19 -5.23 -18.81
CA ALA A 94 1.05 -5.69 -17.71
C ALA A 94 2.19 -6.58 -18.19
N LYS A 95 1.89 -7.51 -19.11
CA LYS A 95 2.88 -8.36 -19.77
C LYS A 95 3.88 -7.54 -20.58
N GLU A 96 3.40 -6.57 -21.36
CA GLU A 96 4.26 -5.70 -22.16
C GLU A 96 5.17 -4.83 -21.28
N ARG A 97 4.62 -4.23 -20.21
CA ARG A 97 5.37 -3.44 -19.23
C ARG A 97 6.51 -4.24 -18.63
N CYS A 98 6.20 -5.41 -18.06
CA CYS A 98 7.20 -6.25 -17.43
C CYS A 98 8.26 -6.75 -18.43
N GLN A 99 7.86 -7.03 -19.67
CA GLN A 99 8.80 -7.41 -20.72
C GLN A 99 9.77 -6.27 -21.05
N ARG A 100 9.27 -5.03 -21.21
CA ARG A 100 10.08 -3.88 -21.62
C ARG A 100 11.08 -3.45 -20.54
N SER A 101 10.71 -3.46 -19.26
CA SER A 101 11.63 -3.13 -18.18
C SER A 101 12.53 -4.29 -17.71
N GLY A 102 12.34 -5.50 -18.25
CA GLY A 102 13.11 -6.69 -17.88
C GLY A 102 12.62 -7.42 -16.62
N ALA A 103 11.42 -7.09 -16.11
CA ALA A 103 10.73 -7.77 -15.01
C ALA A 103 10.16 -9.16 -15.43
N ASN A 104 11.00 -10.06 -15.94
CA ASN A 104 10.55 -11.32 -16.56
C ASN A 104 10.18 -12.44 -15.57
N ARG A 105 10.31 -12.24 -14.25
CA ARG A 105 10.04 -13.26 -13.20
C ARG A 105 8.59 -13.21 -12.70
N VAL A 106 7.65 -13.09 -13.63
CA VAL A 106 6.22 -13.00 -13.33
C VAL A 106 5.40 -13.92 -14.21
N GLU A 107 4.44 -14.61 -13.58
CA GLU A 107 3.38 -15.34 -14.27
C GLU A 107 2.07 -14.56 -14.18
N PHE A 108 1.38 -14.37 -15.32
CA PHE A 108 0.12 -13.63 -15.36
C PHE A 108 -1.06 -14.55 -15.68
N HIS A 109 -2.12 -14.47 -14.87
CA HIS A 109 -3.37 -15.20 -15.09
C HIS A 109 -4.55 -14.25 -15.25
N ASN A 110 -5.39 -14.49 -16.27
CA ASN A 110 -6.70 -13.85 -16.34
C ASN A 110 -7.66 -14.59 -15.40
N LEU A 111 -7.72 -14.13 -14.16
CA LEU A 111 -8.35 -14.85 -13.05
C LEU A 111 -9.00 -13.86 -12.09
N SER A 112 -10.21 -14.19 -11.63
CA SER A 112 -10.85 -13.46 -10.54
C SER A 112 -10.16 -13.76 -9.22
N LEU A 113 -10.05 -12.76 -8.34
CA LEU A 113 -9.65 -13.02 -6.95
C LEU A 113 -10.60 -13.98 -6.22
N PHE A 114 -11.85 -14.11 -6.68
CA PHE A 114 -12.82 -15.07 -6.13
C PHE A 114 -12.53 -16.53 -6.48
N ASP A 115 -11.64 -16.73 -7.45
CA ASP A 115 -11.25 -18.01 -8.04
C ASP A 115 -9.75 -18.30 -7.80
N VAL A 116 -9.13 -17.54 -6.88
CA VAL A 116 -7.68 -17.60 -6.58
C VAL A 116 -7.22 -18.97 -6.06
N GLU A 117 -8.14 -19.81 -5.58
CA GLU A 117 -7.87 -21.20 -5.21
C GLU A 117 -7.37 -22.06 -6.36
N GLN A 118 -7.61 -21.65 -7.61
CA GLN A 118 -7.07 -22.31 -8.81
C GLN A 118 -5.54 -22.19 -8.91
N LEU A 119 -4.94 -21.16 -8.30
CA LEU A 119 -3.49 -21.01 -8.27
C LEU A 119 -2.87 -22.05 -7.32
N PRO A 120 -1.74 -22.68 -7.68
CA PRO A 120 -1.10 -23.67 -6.81
C PRO A 120 -0.36 -23.03 -5.62
N GLY A 121 -0.35 -23.75 -4.49
CA GLY A 121 0.42 -23.40 -3.29
C GLY A 121 -0.04 -22.11 -2.58
N GLU A 122 0.78 -21.62 -1.65
CA GLU A 122 0.53 -20.39 -0.88
C GLU A 122 1.56 -19.31 -1.25
N PHE A 123 1.31 -18.07 -0.80
CA PHE A 123 2.12 -16.89 -1.06
C PHE A 123 2.61 -16.27 0.25
N ASP A 124 3.86 -15.81 0.26
CA ASP A 124 4.49 -15.22 1.44
C ASP A 124 4.13 -13.75 1.60
N LEU A 125 3.90 -13.08 0.46
CA LEU A 125 3.35 -11.74 0.38
C LEU A 125 2.18 -11.77 -0.61
N ILE A 126 1.02 -11.28 -0.17
CA ILE A 126 -0.07 -10.92 -1.08
C ILE A 126 -0.13 -9.39 -1.11
N ASN A 127 -0.06 -8.81 -2.29
CA ASN A 127 -0.28 -7.40 -2.56
C ASN A 127 -1.65 -7.23 -3.22
N CYS A 128 -2.57 -6.50 -2.61
CA CYS A 128 -3.89 -6.22 -3.16
C CYS A 128 -4.21 -4.74 -2.96
N VAL A 129 -3.77 -3.93 -3.91
CA VAL A 129 -3.78 -2.46 -3.81
C VAL A 129 -4.79 -1.91 -4.81
N GLY A 130 -5.83 -1.22 -4.35
CA GLY A 130 -6.79 -0.61 -5.27
C GLY A 130 -7.90 -1.54 -5.79
N VAL A 131 -8.20 -2.64 -5.07
CA VAL A 131 -8.99 -3.75 -5.67
C VAL A 131 -10.24 -4.13 -4.88
N LEU A 132 -10.11 -4.44 -3.59
CA LEU A 132 -11.22 -5.04 -2.82
C LEU A 132 -12.50 -4.18 -2.82
N HIS A 133 -12.37 -2.86 -2.75
CA HIS A 133 -13.49 -1.90 -2.78
C HIS A 133 -14.23 -1.85 -4.12
N HIS A 134 -13.62 -2.33 -5.20
CA HIS A 134 -14.23 -2.42 -6.52
C HIS A 134 -14.93 -3.77 -6.77
N THR A 135 -14.92 -4.66 -5.78
CA THR A 135 -15.61 -5.95 -5.87
C THR A 135 -17.06 -5.87 -5.38
N HIS A 136 -17.90 -6.79 -5.84
CA HIS A 136 -19.29 -6.90 -5.37
C HIS A 136 -19.41 -7.52 -3.97
N ASP A 137 -18.37 -8.23 -3.51
CA ASP A 137 -18.34 -8.93 -2.22
C ASP A 137 -16.90 -8.90 -1.66
N PRO A 138 -16.49 -7.76 -1.07
CA PRO A 138 -15.12 -7.60 -0.56
C PRO A 138 -14.80 -8.58 0.57
N ILE A 139 -15.80 -9.01 1.34
CA ILE A 139 -15.66 -9.99 2.42
C ILE A 139 -15.26 -11.35 1.86
N ARG A 140 -15.98 -11.84 0.84
CA ARG A 140 -15.58 -13.07 0.15
C ARG A 140 -14.20 -12.92 -0.50
N GLY A 141 -13.91 -11.74 -1.06
CA GLY A 141 -12.64 -11.46 -1.71
C GLY A 141 -11.45 -11.53 -0.77
N ILE A 142 -11.50 -10.85 0.38
CA ILE A 142 -10.42 -10.89 1.37
C ILE A 142 -10.27 -12.29 1.97
N GLN A 143 -11.36 -13.03 2.18
CA GLN A 143 -11.32 -14.42 2.65
C GLN A 143 -10.68 -15.38 1.65
N ALA A 144 -10.95 -15.22 0.35
CA ALA A 144 -10.35 -16.03 -0.69
C ALA A 144 -8.82 -15.83 -0.72
N LEU A 145 -8.38 -14.57 -0.67
CA LEU A 145 -6.96 -14.21 -0.64
C LEU A 145 -6.27 -14.65 0.66
N ALA A 146 -6.92 -14.47 1.82
CA ALA A 146 -6.37 -14.88 3.11
C ALA A 146 -6.06 -16.39 3.18
N LYS A 147 -6.89 -17.23 2.54
CA LYS A 147 -6.64 -18.68 2.45
C LYS A 147 -5.39 -19.06 1.64
N LYS A 148 -4.90 -18.15 0.80
CA LYS A 148 -3.70 -18.35 -0.03
C LYS A 148 -2.44 -17.79 0.62
N LEU A 149 -2.55 -17.08 1.75
CA LEU A 149 -1.43 -16.52 2.46
C LEU A 149 -0.70 -17.61 3.24
N ALA A 150 0.60 -17.78 3.08
CA ALA A 150 1.39 -18.79 3.79
C ALA A 150 1.44 -18.48 5.31
N PRO A 151 1.62 -19.49 6.19
CA PRO A 151 1.92 -19.24 7.60
C PRO A 151 3.15 -18.33 7.77
N GLY A 152 3.02 -17.27 8.57
CA GLY A 152 4.03 -16.22 8.72
C GLY A 152 4.10 -15.24 7.54
N GLY A 153 3.21 -15.36 6.55
CA GLY A 153 3.10 -14.45 5.42
C GLY A 153 2.31 -13.18 5.76
N PHE A 154 2.49 -12.16 4.92
CA PHE A 154 1.86 -10.85 5.06
C PHE A 154 0.96 -10.48 3.87
N PHE A 155 -0.12 -9.78 4.17
CA PHE A 155 -1.09 -9.33 3.19
C PHE A 155 -1.18 -7.80 3.22
N HIS A 156 -0.62 -7.17 2.19
CA HIS A 156 -0.66 -5.73 1.98
C HIS A 156 -1.95 -5.34 1.24
N ILE A 157 -2.72 -4.42 1.84
CA ILE A 157 -4.05 -4.04 1.35
C ILE A 157 -4.16 -2.52 1.28
N PHE A 158 -4.77 -2.02 0.19
CA PHE A 158 -5.23 -0.64 0.06
C PHE A 158 -6.72 -0.61 -0.29
N VAL A 159 -7.51 0.16 0.46
CA VAL A 159 -8.93 0.41 0.18
C VAL A 159 -9.32 1.87 0.41
N TYR A 160 -10.36 2.35 -0.27
CA TYR A 160 -10.80 3.74 -0.19
C TYR A 160 -11.48 4.12 1.14
N GLY A 161 -11.27 5.37 1.54
CA GLY A 161 -11.82 5.98 2.75
C GLY A 161 -13.04 6.87 2.47
N GLU A 162 -14.09 6.69 3.26
CA GLU A 162 -15.39 7.35 3.13
C GLU A 162 -15.29 8.87 3.34
N LEU A 163 -14.65 9.29 4.43
CA LEU A 163 -14.67 10.71 4.82
C LEU A 163 -13.83 11.58 3.88
N GLY A 164 -12.61 11.14 3.55
CA GLY A 164 -11.72 11.91 2.68
C GLY A 164 -12.12 11.89 1.20
N ARG A 165 -13.04 11.00 0.81
CA ARG A 165 -13.56 10.88 -0.57
C ARG A 165 -15.01 11.32 -0.70
N TRP A 166 -15.57 11.99 0.30
CA TRP A 166 -16.98 12.37 0.27
C TRP A 166 -17.36 13.20 -0.97
N GLU A 167 -16.54 14.17 -1.36
CA GLU A 167 -16.75 14.97 -2.58
C GLU A 167 -16.73 14.12 -3.85
N ILE A 168 -15.93 13.04 -3.88
CA ILE A 168 -15.88 12.09 -4.99
C ILE A 168 -17.19 11.32 -5.09
N GLN A 169 -17.69 10.78 -3.97
CA GLN A 169 -18.99 10.08 -3.95
C GLN A 169 -20.15 10.97 -4.43
N LEU A 170 -20.14 12.25 -4.05
CA LEU A 170 -21.14 13.21 -4.51
C LEU A 170 -21.07 13.42 -6.02
N MET A 171 -19.86 13.55 -6.58
CA MET A 171 -19.65 13.72 -8.01
C MET A 171 -20.03 12.45 -8.80
N GLN A 172 -19.66 11.26 -8.32
CA GLN A 172 -20.08 9.97 -8.90
C GLN A 172 -21.61 9.88 -9.01
N LYS A 173 -22.33 10.22 -7.92
CA LYS A 173 -23.81 10.24 -7.91
C LYS A 173 -24.37 11.28 -8.88
N ALA A 174 -23.77 12.47 -8.95
CA ALA A 174 -24.21 13.52 -9.87
C ALA A 174 -24.03 13.12 -11.34
N ILE A 175 -22.88 12.53 -11.70
CA ILE A 175 -22.62 12.00 -13.04
C ILE A 175 -23.65 10.92 -13.36
N ALA A 176 -23.86 9.93 -12.48
CA ALA A 176 -24.81 8.85 -12.72
C ALA A 176 -26.24 9.34 -12.97
N LEU A 177 -26.69 10.40 -12.25
CA LEU A 177 -28.00 11.02 -12.47
C LEU A 177 -28.09 11.70 -13.85
N LEU A 178 -27.02 12.36 -14.29
CA LEU A 178 -26.98 13.08 -15.56
C LEU A 178 -26.75 12.18 -16.77
N GLN A 179 -26.16 11.00 -16.58
CA GLN A 179 -26.07 9.98 -17.64
C GLN A 179 -27.44 9.38 -17.97
N GLY A 180 -28.34 9.25 -17.00
CA GLY A 180 -29.67 8.65 -17.19
C GLY A 180 -29.60 7.28 -17.86
N ASP A 181 -30.26 7.13 -19.01
CA ASP A 181 -30.31 5.88 -19.78
C ASP A 181 -28.95 5.45 -20.37
N LYS A 182 -27.94 6.34 -20.37
CA LYS A 182 -26.57 6.03 -20.83
C LYS A 182 -25.67 5.47 -19.73
N ARG A 183 -26.17 5.26 -18.51
CA ARG A 183 -25.36 4.74 -17.41
C ARG A 183 -24.64 3.44 -17.82
N GLY A 184 -23.33 3.38 -17.58
CA GLY A 184 -22.46 2.28 -18.03
C GLY A 184 -21.80 2.51 -19.40
N ASP A 185 -22.05 3.64 -20.06
CA ASP A 185 -21.14 4.23 -21.04
C ASP A 185 -20.11 5.11 -20.31
N TYR A 186 -18.91 4.59 -20.13
CA TYR A 186 -17.87 5.27 -19.35
C TYR A 186 -17.30 6.49 -20.07
N ARG A 187 -17.33 6.54 -21.41
CA ARG A 187 -16.86 7.70 -22.17
C ARG A 187 -17.83 8.88 -22.02
N ASP A 188 -19.12 8.59 -22.09
CA ASP A 188 -20.16 9.56 -21.78
C ASP A 188 -20.05 10.05 -20.33
N GLY A 189 -19.79 9.15 -19.37
CA GLY A 189 -19.62 9.51 -17.96
C GLY A 189 -18.45 10.46 -17.70
N VAL A 190 -17.30 10.21 -18.33
CA VAL A 190 -16.15 11.13 -18.29
C VAL A 190 -16.55 12.49 -18.89
N GLN A 191 -17.16 12.50 -20.09
CA GLN A 191 -17.60 13.73 -20.73
C GLN A 191 -18.55 14.55 -19.86
N VAL A 192 -19.56 13.90 -19.27
CA VAL A 192 -20.53 14.52 -18.35
C VAL A 192 -19.82 15.07 -17.12
N GLY A 193 -18.95 14.30 -16.47
CA GLY A 193 -18.20 14.74 -15.30
C GLY A 193 -17.33 15.96 -15.57
N ARG A 194 -16.60 15.96 -16.69
CA ARG A 194 -15.80 17.12 -17.13
C ARG A 194 -16.67 18.36 -17.34
N GLN A 195 -17.84 18.22 -17.96
CA GLN A 195 -18.78 19.31 -18.15
C GLN A 195 -19.31 19.87 -16.83
N ILE A 196 -19.60 19.01 -15.84
CA ILE A 196 -20.01 19.45 -14.49
C ILE A 196 -18.90 20.29 -13.87
N PHE A 197 -17.67 19.79 -13.80
CA PHE A 197 -16.54 20.52 -13.21
C PHE A 197 -16.27 21.86 -13.90
N ALA A 198 -16.38 21.90 -15.24
CA ALA A 198 -16.22 23.13 -16.01
C ALA A 198 -17.35 24.15 -15.79
N SER A 199 -18.55 23.69 -15.40
CA SER A 199 -19.75 24.53 -15.27
C SER A 199 -20.01 24.99 -13.84
N LEU A 200 -19.53 24.25 -12.83
CA LEU A 200 -19.76 24.59 -11.43
C LEU A 200 -19.03 25.89 -11.05
N PRO A 201 -19.62 26.73 -10.17
CA PRO A 201 -18.97 27.95 -9.68
C PRO A 201 -17.62 27.65 -9.02
N GLU A 202 -16.63 28.53 -9.20
CA GLU A 202 -15.28 28.34 -8.63
C GLU A 202 -15.29 28.24 -7.09
N ASN A 203 -16.28 28.84 -6.43
CA ASN A 203 -16.41 28.78 -4.98
C ASN A 203 -17.10 27.49 -4.47
N ASN A 204 -17.60 26.63 -5.38
CA ASN A 204 -18.21 25.36 -5.04
C ASN A 204 -17.22 24.44 -4.31
N ARG A 205 -17.69 23.77 -3.25
CA ARG A 205 -16.85 22.91 -2.40
C ARG A 205 -16.18 21.78 -3.18
N ILE A 206 -16.92 21.10 -4.07
CA ILE A 206 -16.41 19.98 -4.87
C ILE A 206 -15.31 20.46 -5.81
N VAL A 207 -15.52 21.60 -6.47
CA VAL A 207 -14.52 22.22 -7.38
C VAL A 207 -13.26 22.64 -6.61
N LYS A 208 -13.40 23.26 -5.44
CA LYS A 208 -12.24 23.65 -4.62
C LYS A 208 -11.42 22.44 -4.22
N TYR A 209 -12.08 21.39 -3.75
CA TYR A 209 -11.40 20.19 -3.26
C TYR A 209 -10.70 19.44 -4.39
N GLU A 210 -11.37 19.28 -5.54
CA GLU A 210 -10.75 18.71 -6.74
C GLU A 210 -9.50 19.48 -7.14
N LYS A 211 -9.57 20.82 -7.22
CA LYS A 211 -8.41 21.64 -7.57
C LYS A 211 -7.26 21.50 -6.57
N GLN A 212 -7.57 21.46 -5.27
CA GLN A 212 -6.58 21.38 -4.21
C GLN A 212 -5.89 20.03 -4.12
N ARG A 213 -6.65 18.95 -4.31
CA ARG A 213 -6.18 17.60 -3.98
C ARG A 213 -5.92 16.73 -5.20
N TRP A 214 -6.71 16.87 -6.24
CA TRP A 214 -6.79 15.89 -7.33
C TRP A 214 -6.45 16.48 -8.70
N SER A 215 -6.21 17.79 -8.79
CA SER A 215 -5.99 18.47 -10.07
C SER A 215 -4.91 17.79 -10.90
N MET A 216 -3.77 17.45 -10.30
CA MET A 216 -2.66 16.78 -11.00
C MET A 216 -3.06 15.39 -11.54
N GLU A 217 -3.71 14.57 -10.72
CA GLU A 217 -4.07 13.18 -11.05
C GLU A 217 -5.18 13.14 -12.11
N ASN A 218 -6.20 14.00 -11.98
CA ASN A 218 -7.39 13.95 -12.82
C ASN A 218 -7.21 14.54 -14.22
N HIS A 219 -6.01 14.94 -14.66
CA HIS A 219 -5.85 15.44 -16.04
C HIS A 219 -6.14 14.37 -17.10
N MET A 220 -5.78 13.11 -16.82
CA MET A 220 -6.01 11.99 -17.72
C MET A 220 -7.43 11.44 -17.56
N ASP A 221 -8.02 10.98 -18.66
CA ASP A 221 -9.36 10.42 -18.64
C ASP A 221 -9.41 9.07 -17.90
N GLU A 222 -8.32 8.32 -17.88
CA GLU A 222 -8.19 7.07 -17.14
C GLU A 222 -8.30 7.31 -15.62
N HIS A 223 -7.56 8.29 -15.09
CA HIS A 223 -7.67 8.68 -13.68
C HIS A 223 -9.07 9.22 -13.36
N PHE A 224 -9.63 10.05 -14.24
CA PHE A 224 -10.97 10.59 -14.03
C PHE A 224 -12.05 9.50 -14.04
N ALA A 225 -11.93 8.52 -14.96
CA ALA A 225 -12.85 7.40 -15.07
C ALA A 225 -12.78 6.49 -13.84
N ASP A 226 -11.57 6.13 -13.40
CA ASP A 226 -11.32 5.35 -12.18
C ASP A 226 -11.86 6.07 -10.93
N MET A 227 -11.70 7.39 -10.83
CA MET A 227 -12.15 8.15 -9.67
C MET A 227 -13.66 8.43 -9.65
N TYR A 228 -14.25 8.89 -10.76
CA TYR A 228 -15.60 9.47 -10.77
C TYR A 228 -16.65 8.68 -11.54
N VAL A 229 -16.25 7.69 -12.34
CA VAL A 229 -17.13 6.94 -13.24
C VAL A 229 -17.09 5.44 -12.94
N HIS A 230 -16.42 5.03 -11.85
CA HIS A 230 -16.30 3.64 -11.48
C HIS A 230 -17.68 3.01 -11.19
N PRO A 231 -18.01 1.84 -11.77
CA PRO A 231 -19.35 1.25 -11.65
C PRO A 231 -19.65 0.63 -10.28
N GLN A 232 -18.60 0.36 -9.49
CA GLN A 232 -18.68 -0.30 -8.19
C GLN A 232 -17.61 0.25 -7.25
N GLU A 233 -18.01 0.94 -6.18
CA GLU A 233 -17.08 1.45 -5.17
C GLU A 233 -17.71 1.26 -3.79
N ILE A 234 -16.91 0.74 -2.86
CA ILE A 234 -17.25 0.60 -1.44
C ILE A 234 -16.20 1.39 -0.68
N ASP A 235 -16.62 2.49 -0.08
CA ASP A 235 -15.76 3.27 0.79
C ASP A 235 -15.90 2.82 2.24
N TYR A 236 -14.78 2.82 2.96
CA TYR A 236 -14.72 2.37 4.34
C TYR A 236 -14.57 3.55 5.30
N ASN A 237 -15.10 3.39 6.49
CA ASN A 237 -14.63 4.11 7.68
C ASN A 237 -13.96 3.09 8.61
N ILE A 238 -13.36 3.55 9.72
CA ILE A 238 -12.68 2.63 10.64
C ILE A 238 -13.56 1.46 11.10
N GLU A 239 -14.86 1.66 11.33
CA GLU A 239 -15.75 0.59 11.79
C GLU A 239 -15.92 -0.51 10.73
N THR A 240 -16.38 -0.11 9.54
CA THR A 240 -16.58 -1.02 8.40
C THR A 240 -15.27 -1.62 7.86
N LEU A 241 -14.16 -0.89 7.98
CA LEU A 241 -12.83 -1.40 7.66
C LEU A 241 -12.45 -2.57 8.59
N PHE A 242 -12.68 -2.43 9.89
CA PHE A 242 -12.36 -3.51 10.82
C PHE A 242 -13.31 -4.70 10.69
N GLU A 243 -14.55 -4.51 10.20
CA GLU A 243 -15.40 -5.64 9.77
C GLU A 243 -14.77 -6.44 8.63
N LEU A 244 -14.22 -5.74 7.61
CA LEU A 244 -13.48 -6.38 6.51
C LEU A 244 -12.23 -7.12 7.02
N ILE A 245 -11.44 -6.47 7.88
CA ILE A 245 -10.23 -7.05 8.48
C ILE A 245 -10.57 -8.30 9.29
N ASP A 246 -11.57 -8.24 10.16
CA ASP A 246 -11.96 -9.36 11.02
C ASP A 246 -12.46 -10.55 10.19
N ALA A 247 -13.19 -10.28 9.11
CA ALA A 247 -13.69 -11.31 8.22
C ALA A 247 -12.58 -12.10 7.50
N SER A 248 -11.37 -11.54 7.37
CA SER A 248 -10.21 -12.24 6.82
C SER A 248 -9.71 -13.39 7.71
N GLY A 249 -9.95 -13.30 9.02
CA GLY A 249 -9.36 -14.21 10.02
C GLY A 249 -7.85 -14.04 10.24
N LEU A 250 -7.24 -12.99 9.70
CA LEU A 250 -5.82 -12.67 9.86
C LEU A 250 -5.59 -11.66 11.01
N GLU A 251 -4.37 -11.61 11.52
CA GLU A 251 -3.98 -10.61 12.53
C GLU A 251 -3.78 -9.24 11.86
N PHE A 252 -4.38 -8.19 12.42
CA PHE A 252 -4.06 -6.81 12.02
C PHE A 252 -2.66 -6.43 12.51
N ILE A 253 -1.72 -6.21 11.59
CA ILE A 253 -0.36 -5.81 11.91
C ILE A 253 -0.27 -4.31 12.19
N GLY A 254 -0.93 -3.51 11.35
CA GLY A 254 -0.94 -2.06 11.47
C GLY A 254 -1.10 -1.35 10.13
N PHE A 255 -1.45 -0.08 10.19
CA PHE A 255 -1.43 0.82 9.03
C PHE A 255 -0.01 1.12 8.58
N SER A 256 0.19 1.24 7.27
CA SER A 256 1.50 1.50 6.65
C SER A 256 2.05 2.90 7.00
N ASN A 257 1.18 3.81 7.45
CA ASN A 257 1.51 5.18 7.85
C ASN A 257 1.27 5.41 9.36
N PRO A 258 1.94 4.69 10.27
CA PRO A 258 1.61 4.70 11.70
C PRO A 258 1.66 6.10 12.35
N GLY A 259 2.44 7.03 11.81
CA GLY A 259 2.50 8.43 12.28
C GLY A 259 1.19 9.20 12.11
N PHE A 260 0.39 8.89 11.08
CA PHE A 260 -0.93 9.51 10.89
C PHE A 260 -1.88 9.17 12.05
N TRP A 261 -1.73 7.96 12.59
CA TRP A 261 -2.56 7.35 13.64
C TRP A 261 -2.08 7.62 15.07
N GLN A 262 -1.23 8.64 15.25
CA GLN A 262 -0.85 9.16 16.57
C GLN A 262 -1.78 10.31 16.94
N LEU A 263 -2.53 10.16 18.03
CA LEU A 263 -3.54 11.15 18.46
C LEU A 263 -2.90 12.49 18.86
N GLU A 264 -1.67 12.44 19.37
CA GLU A 264 -0.87 13.59 19.78
C GLU A 264 -0.66 14.57 18.62
N ARG A 265 -0.65 14.10 17.37
CA ARG A 265 -0.57 14.98 16.20
C ARG A 265 -1.72 16.00 16.14
N LEU A 266 -2.88 15.65 16.70
CA LEU A 266 -4.10 16.47 16.65
C LEU A 266 -4.36 17.19 17.98
N LEU A 267 -4.00 16.56 19.12
CA LEU A 267 -4.42 17.00 20.45
C LEU A 267 -3.25 17.25 21.43
N ASP A 268 -2.00 17.42 20.96
CA ASP A 268 -0.83 17.72 21.80
C ASP A 268 -1.03 18.92 22.75
N LYS A 269 -1.78 19.93 22.30
CA LYS A 269 -2.09 21.15 23.07
C LYS A 269 -3.14 20.95 24.16
N ALA A 270 -3.76 19.77 24.27
CA ALA A 270 -4.81 19.46 25.23
C ALA A 270 -4.52 18.15 25.98
N PRO A 271 -3.55 18.15 26.92
CA PRO A 271 -3.16 16.94 27.67
C PRO A 271 -4.32 16.23 28.36
N GLU A 272 -5.34 16.97 28.80
CA GLU A 272 -6.55 16.43 29.42
C GLU A 272 -7.41 15.59 28.45
N LEU A 273 -7.39 15.92 27.15
CA LEU A 273 -8.06 15.11 26.13
C LEU A 273 -7.25 13.85 25.80
N ILE A 274 -5.91 13.95 25.79
CA ILE A 274 -5.03 12.79 25.67
C ILE A 274 -5.25 11.83 26.84
N GLU A 275 -5.32 12.33 28.07
CA GLU A 275 -5.62 11.52 29.27
C GLU A 275 -6.97 10.80 29.14
N ARG A 276 -8.02 11.50 28.68
CA ARG A 276 -9.34 10.90 28.41
C ARG A 276 -9.29 9.79 27.36
N SER A 277 -8.35 9.84 26.43
CA SER A 277 -8.21 8.83 25.37
C SER A 277 -7.50 7.54 25.83
N GLN A 278 -6.86 7.54 27.00
CA GLN A 278 -6.09 6.38 27.49
C GLN A 278 -6.96 5.12 27.70
N GLY A 279 -8.25 5.30 27.99
CA GLY A 279 -9.22 4.20 28.13
C GLY A 279 -9.80 3.67 26.80
N LEU A 280 -9.46 4.28 25.66
CA LEU A 280 -9.96 3.83 24.36
C LEU A 280 -9.18 2.61 23.88
N SER A 281 -9.90 1.63 23.31
CA SER A 281 -9.29 0.60 22.48
C SER A 281 -8.60 1.20 21.25
N ASP A 282 -7.68 0.44 20.64
CA ASP A 282 -6.98 0.91 19.44
C ASP A 282 -7.95 1.27 18.31
N ARG A 283 -9.01 0.49 18.10
CA ARG A 283 -10.06 0.80 17.10
C ARG A 283 -10.78 2.10 17.41
N GLN A 284 -11.13 2.35 18.67
CA GLN A 284 -11.75 3.61 19.08
C GLN A 284 -10.79 4.78 18.92
N ARG A 285 -9.49 4.59 19.16
CA ARG A 285 -8.46 5.61 18.93
C ARG A 285 -8.33 5.93 17.44
N TYR A 286 -8.29 4.91 16.57
CA TYR A 286 -8.28 5.13 15.12
C TYR A 286 -9.54 5.85 14.65
N ARG A 287 -10.72 5.44 15.16
CA ARG A 287 -11.98 6.12 14.83
C ARG A 287 -11.99 7.57 15.29
N LEU A 288 -11.48 7.85 16.50
CA LEU A 288 -11.35 9.22 16.99
C LEU A 288 -10.45 10.07 16.09
N ILE A 289 -9.31 9.52 15.66
CA ILE A 289 -8.38 10.22 14.76
C ILE A 289 -9.03 10.49 13.41
N GLU A 290 -9.67 9.49 12.81
CA GLU A 290 -10.41 9.63 11.55
C GLU A 290 -11.52 10.70 11.62
N LEU A 291 -12.23 10.79 12.75
CA LEU A 291 -13.27 11.81 12.94
C LEU A 291 -12.72 13.23 13.08
N LEU A 292 -11.54 13.37 13.70
CA LEU A 292 -10.88 14.65 13.92
C LEU A 292 -10.02 15.10 12.73
N ASP A 293 -9.59 14.15 11.91
CA ASP A 293 -8.83 14.36 10.67
C ASP A 293 -9.43 13.54 9.51
N PRO A 294 -10.51 14.07 8.89
CA PRO A 294 -11.22 13.39 7.81
C PRO A 294 -10.48 13.46 6.47
N GLU A 295 -9.18 13.81 6.44
CA GLU A 295 -8.41 13.91 5.20
C GLU A 295 -7.97 12.54 4.66
N VAL A 296 -8.12 11.45 5.40
CA VAL A 296 -7.75 10.11 4.95
C VAL A 296 -8.62 9.67 3.76
N THR A 297 -8.00 9.53 2.58
CA THR A 297 -8.70 9.10 1.35
C THR A 297 -8.62 7.61 1.10
N HIS A 298 -7.76 6.91 1.83
CA HIS A 298 -7.57 5.48 1.74
C HIS A 298 -6.95 4.95 3.02
N TYR A 299 -7.22 3.68 3.31
CA TYR A 299 -6.49 2.91 4.32
C TYR A 299 -5.54 1.98 3.61
N GLU A 300 -4.31 1.96 4.07
CA GLU A 300 -3.30 1.05 3.60
C GLU A 300 -2.63 0.38 4.81
N PHE A 301 -2.62 -0.94 4.84
CA PHE A 301 -2.27 -1.70 6.03
C PHE A 301 -1.78 -3.11 5.69
N PHE A 302 -1.22 -3.76 6.70
CA PHE A 302 -0.79 -5.15 6.63
C PHE A 302 -1.64 -6.02 7.54
N LEU A 303 -1.98 -7.20 7.05
CA LEU A 303 -2.46 -8.34 7.84
C LEU A 303 -1.40 -9.44 7.86
N GLY A 304 -1.37 -10.27 8.89
CA GLY A 304 -0.43 -11.39 9.03
C GLY A 304 -1.14 -12.71 9.33
N ARG A 305 -0.68 -13.79 8.71
CA ARG A 305 -1.11 -15.15 9.08
C ARG A 305 -0.20 -15.69 10.19
N PRO A 306 -0.73 -16.10 11.35
CA PRO A 306 0.10 -16.69 12.40
C PRO A 306 0.88 -17.94 11.92
N PRO A 307 2.09 -18.19 12.45
CA PRO A 307 2.79 -17.35 13.43
C PRO A 307 3.51 -16.15 12.78
N ALA A 308 3.12 -14.94 13.14
CA ALA A 308 3.85 -13.71 12.79
C ALA A 308 4.76 -13.33 13.98
N ILE A 309 6.01 -13.82 13.97
CA ILE A 309 6.94 -13.62 15.08
C ILE A 309 7.45 -12.19 15.05
N LYS A 310 7.06 -11.39 16.05
CA LYS A 310 7.58 -10.04 16.28
C LYS A 310 8.85 -10.13 17.14
N THR A 311 9.87 -9.38 16.74
CA THR A 311 11.14 -9.27 17.46
C THR A 311 11.20 -7.94 18.18
N ASP A 312 11.49 -7.98 19.48
CA ASP A 312 11.73 -6.80 20.30
C ASP A 312 13.24 -6.55 20.43
N TRP A 313 13.66 -5.33 20.11
CA TRP A 313 15.04 -4.86 20.21
C TRP A 313 15.24 -3.90 21.39
N SER A 314 14.30 -3.83 22.34
CA SER A 314 14.38 -3.00 23.54
C SER A 314 15.58 -3.37 24.42
N GLU A 315 15.89 -4.66 24.54
CA GLU A 315 17.03 -5.17 25.31
C GLU A 315 18.37 -4.91 24.61
N ASP A 316 19.29 -4.20 25.28
CA ASP A 316 20.62 -3.86 24.75
C ASP A 316 21.40 -5.11 24.32
N LYS A 317 21.30 -6.20 25.08
CA LYS A 317 21.98 -7.47 24.75
C LYS A 317 21.51 -8.05 23.42
N ALA A 318 20.20 -7.98 23.14
CA ALA A 318 19.64 -8.48 21.89
C ALA A 318 20.09 -7.60 20.72
N LEU A 319 20.02 -6.27 20.88
CA LEU A 319 20.44 -5.33 19.85
C LEU A 319 21.95 -5.42 19.54
N LEU A 320 22.79 -5.58 20.56
CA LEU A 320 24.24 -5.74 20.41
C LEU A 320 24.62 -7.03 19.65
N ALA A 321 23.85 -8.10 19.82
CA ALA A 321 24.05 -9.36 19.11
C ALA A 321 23.50 -9.34 17.67
N ALA A 322 22.61 -8.41 17.33
CA ALA A 322 22.00 -8.34 16.02
C ALA A 322 23.02 -8.04 14.92
N ILE A 323 22.74 -8.51 13.70
CA ILE A 323 23.50 -8.17 12.49
C ILE A 323 22.71 -7.08 11.74
N PRO A 324 23.22 -5.84 11.65
CA PRO A 324 22.57 -4.76 10.94
C PRO A 324 22.90 -4.78 9.45
N GLU A 325 21.94 -4.38 8.63
CA GLU A 325 22.10 -4.13 7.21
C GLU A 325 21.38 -2.84 6.83
N ARG A 326 21.89 -2.09 5.86
CA ARG A 326 21.18 -0.91 5.35
C ARG A 326 19.82 -1.31 4.76
N ASN A 327 18.78 -0.51 5.00
CA ASN A 327 17.49 -0.74 4.37
C ASN A 327 17.61 -0.53 2.85
N PRO A 328 17.19 -1.49 2.00
CA PRO A 328 17.24 -1.33 0.55
C PRO A 328 16.33 -0.22 0.03
N CYS A 329 15.31 0.18 0.80
CA CYS A 329 14.44 1.31 0.48
C CYS A 329 15.00 2.59 1.09
N MET A 330 16.12 3.05 0.54
CA MET A 330 16.75 4.33 0.84
C MET A 330 17.29 4.92 -0.47
N ASP A 331 17.23 6.24 -0.63
CA ASP A 331 17.73 6.92 -1.84
C ASP A 331 18.79 7.98 -1.51
N GLY A 332 19.72 8.20 -2.42
CA GLY A 332 20.83 9.17 -2.29
C GLY A 332 22.08 8.64 -1.57
N TRP A 333 22.13 7.36 -1.19
CA TRP A 333 23.34 6.75 -0.62
C TRP A 333 24.44 6.52 -1.69
N PRO A 334 25.75 6.73 -1.41
CA PRO A 334 26.34 7.18 -0.15
C PRO A 334 26.45 8.71 -0.02
N SER A 335 25.59 9.28 0.84
CA SER A 335 25.56 10.70 1.22
C SER A 335 25.08 10.82 2.66
N ARG A 336 25.31 11.97 3.29
CA ARG A 336 24.70 12.32 4.59
C ARG A 336 23.28 12.87 4.47
N GLY A 337 22.93 13.44 3.31
CA GLY A 337 21.56 13.81 2.98
C GLY A 337 20.96 12.71 2.10
N ILE A 338 19.98 11.99 2.63
CA ILE A 338 19.35 10.85 1.98
C ILE A 338 17.83 10.90 2.16
N PHE A 339 17.10 10.08 1.40
CA PHE A 339 15.70 9.79 1.66
C PHE A 339 15.56 8.43 2.35
N ASN A 340 14.76 8.38 3.41
CA ASN A 340 14.38 7.11 4.04
C ASN A 340 13.28 6.40 3.23
N GLN A 341 12.84 5.24 3.71
CA GLN A 341 11.83 4.42 3.02
C GLN A 341 10.50 5.14 2.73
N ASP A 342 10.14 6.17 3.51
CA ASP A 342 8.93 6.98 3.32
C ASP A 342 9.19 8.25 2.51
N TYR A 343 10.33 8.31 1.79
CA TYR A 343 10.81 9.48 1.05
C TYR A 343 10.95 10.76 1.89
N GLN A 344 11.16 10.63 3.19
CA GLN A 344 11.45 11.76 4.07
C GLN A 344 12.96 12.05 4.03
N ILE A 345 13.30 13.34 3.98
CA ILE A 345 14.69 13.80 4.04
C ILE A 345 15.25 13.46 5.41
N VAL A 346 16.37 12.74 5.43
CA VAL A 346 17.18 12.48 6.62
C VAL A 346 18.56 13.11 6.43
N ASN A 347 18.98 13.87 7.44
CA ASN A 347 20.32 14.42 7.54
C ASN A 347 21.12 13.65 8.59
N LEU A 348 21.95 12.72 8.14
CA LEU A 348 22.78 11.88 8.98
C LEU A 348 23.86 12.72 9.69
N SER A 349 23.98 12.51 11.00
CA SER A 349 25.19 12.87 11.75
C SER A 349 26.41 12.11 11.20
N GLN A 350 27.60 12.56 11.60
CA GLN A 350 28.84 11.89 11.20
C GLN A 350 28.86 10.44 11.73
N GLU A 351 28.45 10.24 12.98
CA GLU A 351 28.34 8.92 13.63
C GLU A 351 27.34 8.01 12.89
N GLU A 352 26.13 8.49 12.61
CA GLU A 352 25.13 7.71 11.87
C GLU A 352 25.63 7.28 10.48
N PHE A 353 26.33 8.18 9.78
CA PHE A 353 26.92 7.89 8.48
C PHE A 353 28.03 6.84 8.57
N GLU A 354 28.97 6.97 9.52
CA GLU A 354 30.05 6.01 9.75
C GLU A 354 29.51 4.61 10.12
N PHE A 355 28.46 4.54 10.95
CA PHE A 355 27.80 3.28 11.27
C PHE A 355 27.17 2.63 10.03
N LEU A 356 26.44 3.40 9.20
CA LEU A 356 25.84 2.88 7.96
C LEU A 356 26.90 2.47 6.92
N GLN A 357 28.07 3.10 6.92
CA GLN A 357 29.21 2.67 6.10
C GLN A 357 29.78 1.33 6.57
N ALA A 358 29.80 1.10 7.88
CA ALA A 358 30.31 -0.13 8.49
C ALA A 358 29.32 -1.32 8.44
N CYS A 359 28.05 -1.10 8.10
CA CYS A 359 27.07 -2.17 7.90
C CYS A 359 27.44 -3.05 6.69
N ASP A 360 28.03 -4.22 6.95
CA ASP A 360 28.52 -5.20 5.97
C ASP A 360 27.65 -6.46 5.84
N ALA A 361 26.51 -6.48 6.55
CA ALA A 361 25.58 -7.62 6.66
C ALA A 361 26.21 -8.90 7.25
N LYS A 362 27.32 -8.79 7.99
CA LYS A 362 28.02 -9.93 8.61
C LYS A 362 28.39 -9.66 10.06
N SER A 363 28.95 -8.48 10.33
CA SER A 363 29.40 -8.06 11.64
C SER A 363 28.19 -7.73 12.52
N THR A 364 28.25 -8.11 13.79
CA THR A 364 27.24 -7.74 14.79
C THR A 364 27.31 -6.23 15.09
N VAL A 365 26.23 -5.69 15.66
CA VAL A 365 26.21 -4.32 16.17
C VAL A 365 27.36 -4.09 17.16
N ALA A 366 27.64 -5.03 18.06
CA ALA A 366 28.74 -4.92 19.02
C ALA A 366 30.11 -4.77 18.33
N GLU A 367 30.37 -5.58 17.30
CA GLU A 367 31.63 -5.52 16.53
C GLU A 367 31.76 -4.20 15.76
N ILE A 368 30.67 -3.74 15.13
CA ILE A 368 30.67 -2.47 14.42
C ILE A 368 30.95 -1.33 15.39
N LEU A 369 30.20 -1.23 16.51
CA LEU A 369 30.38 -0.16 17.49
C LEU A 369 31.80 -0.12 18.08
N ALA A 370 32.44 -1.27 18.27
CA ALA A 370 33.83 -1.34 18.72
C ALA A 370 34.81 -0.79 17.68
N SER A 371 34.51 -0.93 16.38
CA SER A 371 35.37 -0.46 15.28
C SER A 371 35.24 1.05 15.01
N VAL A 372 34.02 1.59 15.07
CA VAL A 372 33.75 3.01 14.77
C VAL A 372 33.63 3.91 16.01
N GLN A 373 33.70 3.34 17.22
CA GLN A 373 33.63 4.07 18.50
C GLN A 373 32.34 4.89 18.70
N ILE A 374 31.19 4.30 18.35
CA ILE A 374 29.88 4.95 18.41
C ILE A 374 29.03 4.37 19.55
N GLU A 375 28.10 5.17 20.08
CA GLU A 375 27.16 4.73 21.11
C GLU A 375 25.97 3.92 20.54
N LEU A 376 25.49 2.94 21.30
CA LEU A 376 24.33 2.10 20.93
C LEU A 376 23.05 2.89 20.61
N LYS A 377 22.89 4.09 21.19
CA LYS A 377 21.75 5.00 20.91
C LYS A 377 21.64 5.34 19.43
N VAL A 378 22.76 5.43 18.71
CA VAL A 378 22.80 5.73 17.28
C VAL A 378 22.12 4.62 16.49
N VAL A 379 22.37 3.36 16.85
CA VAL A 379 21.75 2.19 16.22
C VAL A 379 20.24 2.21 16.41
N ARG A 380 19.77 2.54 17.63
CA ARG A 380 18.34 2.68 17.92
C ARG A 380 17.68 3.77 17.09
N THR A 381 18.36 4.90 16.91
CA THR A 381 17.89 6.01 16.06
C THR A 381 17.78 5.58 14.60
N LEU A 382 18.82 4.95 14.05
CA LEU A 382 18.83 4.44 12.67
C LEU A 382 17.72 3.41 12.43
N PHE A 383 17.52 2.48 13.38
CA PHE A 383 16.45 1.49 13.31
C PHE A 383 15.06 2.13 13.36
N LYS A 384 14.84 3.10 14.28
CA LYS A 384 13.58 3.85 14.39
C LYS A 384 13.27 4.65 13.12
N GLN A 385 14.30 5.22 12.48
CA GLN A 385 14.19 5.92 11.19
C GLN A 385 14.08 4.98 9.99
N ARG A 386 14.07 3.66 10.23
CA ARG A 386 13.98 2.61 9.20
C ARG A 386 15.13 2.66 8.19
N LEU A 387 16.33 3.03 8.64
CA LEU A 387 17.53 3.07 7.79
C LEU A 387 18.36 1.78 7.86
N ILE A 388 18.10 0.95 8.86
CA ILE A 388 18.70 -0.37 8.99
C ILE A 388 17.63 -1.44 9.21
N LEU A 389 17.92 -2.65 8.74
CA LEU A 389 17.24 -3.88 9.06
C LEU A 389 18.12 -4.66 10.05
N LEU A 390 17.50 -5.38 10.98
CA LEU A 390 18.20 -6.16 12.00
C LEU A 390 17.90 -7.65 11.83
N THR A 391 18.94 -8.47 11.84
CA THR A 391 18.81 -9.93 11.89
C THR A 391 19.20 -10.40 13.29
N PRO A 392 18.44 -11.30 13.95
CA PRO A 392 18.89 -11.93 15.19
C PRO A 392 20.23 -12.65 15.02
N GLY A 393 21.12 -12.45 16.00
CA GLY A 393 22.44 -13.09 16.05
C GLY A 393 22.46 -14.46 16.70
#